data_AF-A0A817MLE1-F1
#
_entry.id   AF-A0A817MLE1-F1
#
_cell.length_a   1.000
_cell.length_b   1.000
_cell.length_c   1.000
_cell.angle_alpha   90.00
_cell.angle_beta   90.00
_cell.angle_gamma   90.00
#
_symmetry.space_group_name_H-M   'P 1'
#
loop_
_entity.id
_entity.type
_entity.pdbx_description
1 polymer ?
#
loop_
_entity_poly.entity_id
_entity_poly.type
_entity_poly.pdbx_seq_one_letter_code
_entity_poly.pdbx_strand_id
1 'polypeptide(L)'
;MVQTFMANVIYPNKHEEEQYKYTNDGHLFVTETYVGANVEALKSGVFRSNIPYRFKIVPGTVQYLIDNIDRTLQQSIEIEEKLSIDLIENLSDIKDILQRLQHLKNVPNCLENPNIYHLDVGAMYPNIILTNCLQPSAIVNSTIYAQCDLNRPNARCQRKMDWVWHGTYVPATRSEGQ
;
A
#
# COMPACT_ATOMS: atom_id res chain seq x y z
N MET A 1 14.05 -15.11 -17.13
CA MET A 1 14.48 -16.32 -17.85
C MET A 1 15.67 -16.99 -17.19
N VAL A 2 16.81 -16.30 -16.99
CA VAL A 2 18.02 -16.88 -16.34
C VAL A 2 17.72 -17.56 -14.99
N GLN A 3 16.99 -16.91 -14.08
CA GLN A 3 16.66 -17.48 -12.77
C GLN A 3 15.81 -18.77 -12.88
N THR A 4 14.85 -18.78 -13.81
CA THR A 4 13.99 -19.94 -14.08
C THR A 4 14.79 -21.11 -14.69
N PHE A 5 15.77 -20.82 -15.57
CA PHE A 5 16.70 -21.81 -16.13
C PHE A 5 17.50 -22.48 -15.00
N MET A 6 18.08 -21.66 -14.13
CA MET A 6 18.87 -22.13 -12.98
C MET A 6 18.02 -22.94 -12.01
N ALA A 7 16.73 -22.59 -11.85
CA ALA A 7 15.79 -23.32 -11.02
C ALA A 7 15.18 -24.56 -11.71
N ASN A 8 15.55 -24.86 -12.96
CA ASN A 8 14.98 -25.95 -13.77
C ASN A 8 13.45 -25.92 -13.88
N VAL A 9 12.88 -24.72 -14.03
CA VAL A 9 11.43 -24.51 -14.21
C VAL A 9 11.13 -24.27 -15.69
N ILE A 10 10.02 -24.83 -16.19
CA ILE A 10 9.60 -24.67 -17.59
C ILE A 10 9.03 -23.27 -17.80
N TYR A 11 9.35 -22.66 -18.94
CA TYR A 11 8.82 -21.37 -19.35
C TYR A 11 7.45 -21.53 -19.98
N PRO A 12 6.45 -20.71 -19.59
CA PRO A 12 5.25 -20.58 -20.40
C PRO A 12 5.60 -19.92 -21.74
N ASN A 13 4.80 -20.23 -22.76
CA ASN A 13 4.82 -19.46 -23.99
C ASN A 13 4.41 -18.00 -23.72
N LYS A 14 4.71 -17.12 -24.67
CA LYS A 14 4.23 -15.73 -24.59
C LYS A 14 2.71 -15.71 -24.51
N HIS A 15 2.17 -14.82 -23.68
CA HIS A 15 0.73 -14.61 -23.62
C HIS A 15 0.25 -14.02 -24.95
N GLU A 16 -0.81 -14.61 -25.50
CA GLU A 16 -1.51 -14.10 -26.68
C GLU A 16 -2.82 -13.50 -26.20
N GLU A 17 -3.05 -12.22 -26.53
CA GLU A 17 -4.29 -11.54 -26.17
C GLU A 17 -5.43 -11.98 -27.08
N GLU A 18 -6.60 -12.26 -26.47
CA GLU A 18 -7.82 -12.51 -27.23
C GLU A 18 -8.26 -11.24 -27.95
N GLN A 19 -8.55 -11.35 -29.25
CA GLN A 19 -8.90 -10.18 -30.09
C GLN A 19 -10.23 -9.51 -29.71
N TYR A 20 -11.20 -10.30 -29.25
CA TYR A 20 -12.54 -9.80 -28.90
C TYR A 20 -13.02 -10.48 -27.63
N LYS A 21 -13.23 -9.68 -26.58
CA LYS A 21 -13.86 -10.12 -25.33
C LYS A 21 -15.21 -9.45 -25.17
N TYR A 22 -16.18 -10.18 -24.65
CA TYR A 22 -17.53 -9.67 -24.42
C TYR A 22 -17.88 -9.73 -22.94
N THR A 23 -18.66 -8.77 -22.47
CA THR A 23 -19.35 -8.85 -21.18
C THR A 23 -20.40 -9.98 -21.23
N ASN A 24 -20.87 -10.42 -20.05
CA ASN A 24 -21.90 -11.45 -19.96
C ASN A 24 -23.22 -11.05 -20.63
N ASP A 25 -23.51 -9.75 -20.72
CA ASP A 25 -24.67 -9.15 -21.39
C ASP A 25 -24.41 -8.76 -22.87
N GLY A 26 -23.22 -9.10 -23.41
CA GLY A 26 -22.96 -9.08 -24.85
C GLY A 26 -22.39 -7.78 -25.41
N HIS A 27 -21.85 -6.91 -24.56
CA HIS A 27 -21.11 -5.72 -24.96
C HIS A 27 -19.65 -6.05 -25.25
N LEU A 28 -19.08 -5.43 -26.28
CA LEU A 28 -17.67 -5.60 -26.63
C LEU A 28 -16.79 -4.80 -25.67
N PHE A 29 -15.81 -5.45 -25.04
CA PHE A 29 -14.77 -4.77 -24.27
C PHE A 29 -13.84 -3.96 -25.17
N VAL A 30 -13.58 -2.72 -24.79
CA VAL A 30 -12.61 -1.83 -25.43
C VAL A 30 -11.27 -1.90 -24.68
N THR A 31 -11.32 -1.83 -23.35
CA THR A 31 -10.15 -1.99 -22.50
C THR A 31 -10.48 -2.79 -21.25
N GLU A 32 -9.51 -3.56 -20.79
CA GLU A 32 -9.57 -4.33 -19.55
C GLU A 32 -8.31 -4.03 -18.73
N THR A 33 -8.49 -3.54 -17.51
CA THR A 33 -7.40 -3.16 -16.61
C THR A 33 -7.83 -3.32 -15.15
N TYR A 34 -7.07 -2.75 -14.23
CA TYR A 34 -7.35 -2.68 -12.80
C TYR A 34 -7.35 -1.21 -12.34
N VAL A 35 -7.99 -0.95 -11.21
CA VAL A 35 -7.89 0.36 -10.55
C VAL A 35 -6.48 0.51 -9.99
N GLY A 36 -5.73 1.46 -10.54
CA GLY A 36 -4.35 1.75 -10.17
C GLY A 36 -4.23 2.64 -8.94
N ALA A 37 -3.18 3.46 -8.92
CA ALA A 37 -2.90 4.35 -7.80
C ALA A 37 -4.01 5.39 -7.59
N ASN A 38 -4.34 5.65 -6.33
CA ASN A 38 -5.23 6.74 -5.96
C ASN A 38 -4.48 8.07 -6.03
N VAL A 39 -5.10 9.08 -6.63
CA VAL A 39 -4.57 10.44 -6.71
C VAL A 39 -5.62 11.39 -6.16
N GLU A 40 -5.25 12.19 -5.17
CA GLU A 40 -6.13 13.15 -4.51
C GLU A 40 -5.47 14.52 -4.43
N ALA A 41 -6.24 15.57 -4.73
CA ALA A 41 -5.84 16.95 -4.54
C ALA A 41 -6.62 17.56 -3.37
N LEU A 42 -6.07 17.43 -2.16
CA LEU A 42 -6.78 17.81 -0.92
C LEU A 42 -6.91 19.33 -0.75
N LYS A 43 -5.88 20.09 -1.12
CA LYS A 43 -5.83 21.55 -1.00
C LYS A 43 -5.03 22.16 -2.15
N SER A 44 -5.52 23.27 -2.68
CA SER A 44 -4.80 24.13 -3.63
C SER A 44 -4.43 25.46 -2.96
N GLY A 45 -3.40 26.12 -3.50
CA GLY A 45 -2.90 27.40 -2.98
C GLY A 45 -1.39 27.44 -2.83
N VAL A 46 -0.89 28.55 -2.31
CA VAL A 46 0.55 28.76 -2.06
C VAL A 46 0.86 28.49 -0.59
N PHE A 47 1.64 27.46 -0.32
CA PHE A 47 2.14 27.12 1.02
C PHE A 47 3.63 27.45 1.09
N ARG A 48 4.03 28.21 2.11
CA ARG A 48 5.43 28.59 2.32
C ARG A 48 5.75 28.53 3.81
N SER A 49 6.99 28.19 4.13
CA SER A 49 7.47 28.10 5.51
C SER A 49 7.49 29.44 6.25
N ASN A 50 7.35 30.57 5.56
CA ASN A 50 7.33 31.90 6.16
C ASN A 50 5.93 32.56 6.16
N ILE A 51 4.88 31.81 5.81
CA ILE A 51 3.50 32.30 5.83
C ILE A 51 2.72 31.47 6.86
N PRO A 52 2.14 32.10 7.91
CA PRO A 52 1.40 31.37 8.92
C PRO A 52 0.22 30.58 8.34
N TYR A 53 0.04 29.36 8.83
CA TYR A 53 -1.06 28.48 8.49
C TYR A 53 -1.88 28.14 9.72
N ARG A 54 -3.21 28.08 9.56
CA ARG A 54 -4.13 27.70 10.64
C ARG A 54 -4.26 26.18 10.67
N PHE A 55 -3.73 25.56 11.71
CA PHE A 55 -3.86 24.13 11.97
C PHE A 55 -5.07 23.85 12.86
N LYS A 56 -5.76 22.75 12.56
CA LYS A 56 -6.79 22.15 13.41
C LYS A 56 -6.42 20.71 13.65
N ILE A 57 -5.77 20.46 14.77
CA ILE A 57 -5.24 19.17 15.18
C ILE A 57 -6.37 18.38 15.87
N VAL A 58 -6.42 17.07 15.62
CA VAL A 58 -7.34 16.16 16.30
C VAL A 58 -6.67 15.66 17.58
N PRO A 59 -7.12 16.06 18.79
CA PRO A 59 -6.43 15.70 20.05
C PRO A 59 -6.34 14.19 20.28
N GLY A 60 -7.32 13.42 19.82
CA GLY A 60 -7.32 11.96 19.90
C GLY A 60 -6.16 11.32 19.12
N THR A 61 -5.80 11.86 17.95
CA THR A 61 -4.65 11.41 17.17
C THR A 61 -3.35 11.69 17.91
N VAL A 62 -3.23 12.85 18.54
CA VAL A 62 -2.03 13.19 19.33
C VAL A 62 -1.90 12.29 20.55
N GLN A 63 -3.01 11.97 21.23
CA GLN A 63 -3.00 11.02 22.34
C GLN A 63 -2.52 9.64 21.88
N TYR A 64 -3.01 9.15 20.74
CA TYR A 64 -2.54 7.89 20.16
C TYR A 64 -1.03 7.89 19.90
N LEU A 65 -0.46 9.00 19.39
CA LEU A 65 0.99 9.12 19.19
C LEU A 65 1.76 9.09 20.52
N ILE A 66 1.25 9.77 21.56
CA ILE A 66 1.84 9.76 22.90
C ILE A 66 1.84 8.34 23.48
N ASP A 67 0.72 7.64 23.39
CA ASP A 67 0.56 6.29 23.96
C ASP A 67 1.44 5.24 23.27
N ASN A 68 1.85 5.47 22.02
CA ASN A 68 2.65 4.54 21.22
C ASN A 68 4.10 4.99 21.02
N ILE A 69 4.56 6.04 21.70
CA ILE A 69 5.87 6.63 21.45
C ILE A 69 7.01 5.63 21.71
N ASP A 70 6.95 4.90 22.82
CA ASP A 70 8.00 3.94 23.21
C ASP A 70 8.13 2.82 22.18
N ARG A 71 6.98 2.28 21.74
CA ARG A 71 6.94 1.26 20.69
C ARG A 71 7.50 1.80 19.37
N THR A 72 7.16 3.03 19.01
CA THR A 72 7.59 3.64 17.75
C THR A 72 9.10 3.85 17.73
N LEU A 73 9.66 4.29 18.85
CA LEU A 73 11.10 4.47 19.02
C LEU A 73 11.83 3.15 18.96
N GLN A 74 11.34 2.13 19.68
CA GLN A 74 11.91 0.79 19.62
C GLN A 74 11.93 0.27 18.17
N GLN A 75 10.82 0.44 17.43
CA GLN A 75 10.78 0.04 16.02
C GLN A 75 11.80 0.81 15.16
N SER A 76 11.91 2.12 15.33
CA SER A 76 12.88 2.91 14.55
C SER A 76 14.33 2.49 14.85
N ILE A 77 14.65 2.25 16.13
CA ILE A 77 15.98 1.85 16.56
C ILE A 77 16.32 0.43 16.11
N GLU A 78 15.48 -0.55 16.42
CA GLU A 78 15.80 -1.96 16.26
C GLU A 78 15.53 -2.46 14.83
N ILE A 79 14.49 -1.95 14.16
CA ILE A 79 14.08 -2.44 12.85
C ILE A 79 14.63 -1.57 11.73
N GLU A 80 14.49 -0.25 11.83
CA GLU A 80 14.91 0.66 10.76
C GLU A 80 16.43 0.86 10.79
N GLU A 81 16.99 1.23 11.94
CA GLU A 81 18.43 1.49 12.11
C GLU A 81 19.24 0.23 12.45
N LYS A 82 18.59 -0.87 12.83
CA LYS A 82 19.22 -2.17 13.19
C LYS A 82 20.22 -2.04 14.35
N LEU A 83 19.93 -1.18 15.31
CA LEU A 83 20.74 -0.97 16.50
C LEU A 83 20.07 -1.60 17.73
N SER A 84 20.89 -1.99 18.72
CA SER A 84 20.36 -2.36 20.04
C SER A 84 20.00 -1.11 20.82
N ILE A 85 18.86 -1.13 21.50
CA ILE A 85 18.41 -0.04 22.37
C ILE A 85 19.40 0.25 23.50
N ASP A 86 20.17 -0.76 23.92
CA ASP A 86 21.19 -0.65 24.98
C ASP A 86 22.35 0.27 24.60
N LEU A 87 22.55 0.53 23.30
CA LEU A 87 23.62 1.40 22.81
C LEU A 87 23.21 2.88 22.76
N ILE A 88 21.98 3.21 23.13
CA ILE A 88 21.43 4.56 22.98
C ILE A 88 21.49 5.31 24.30
N GLU A 89 22.37 6.30 24.34
CA GLU A 89 22.61 7.12 25.53
C GLU A 89 21.61 8.27 25.69
N ASN A 90 21.00 8.74 24.59
CA ASN A 90 20.14 9.94 24.56
C ASN A 90 18.63 9.62 24.57
N LEU A 91 18.22 8.40 24.93
CA LEU A 91 16.80 8.03 25.08
C LEU A 91 16.06 8.95 26.06
N SER A 92 16.75 9.52 27.05
CA SER A 92 16.16 10.46 28.01
C SER A 92 15.71 11.79 27.38
N ASP A 93 16.33 12.22 26.28
CA ASP A 93 16.09 13.51 25.64
C ASP A 93 14.74 13.52 24.89
N ILE A 94 14.17 12.34 24.66
CA ILE A 94 12.85 12.10 24.06
C ILE A 94 11.71 12.71 24.90
N LYS A 95 11.96 13.02 26.18
CA LYS A 95 11.01 13.79 27.02
C LYS A 95 10.59 15.12 26.37
N ASP A 96 11.45 15.74 25.56
CA ASP A 96 11.11 16.96 24.81
C ASP A 96 10.00 16.69 23.76
N ILE A 97 10.02 15.54 23.09
CA ILE A 97 8.98 15.15 22.12
C ILE A 97 7.63 15.00 22.81
N LEU A 98 7.60 14.34 23.98
CA LEU A 98 6.38 14.18 24.77
C LEU A 98 5.79 15.53 25.19
N GLN A 99 6.63 16.47 25.63
CA GLN A 99 6.18 17.82 26.01
C GLN A 99 5.58 18.57 24.80
N ARG A 100 6.23 18.50 23.63
CA ARG A 100 5.73 19.12 22.40
C ARG A 100 4.41 18.50 21.94
N LEU A 101 4.26 17.17 22.02
CA LEU A 101 3.00 16.50 21.71
C LEU A 101 1.89 16.88 22.69
N GLN A 102 2.20 16.96 23.99
CA GLN A 102 1.24 17.42 25.00
C GLN A 102 0.78 18.86 24.73
N HIS A 103 1.70 19.74 24.31
CA HIS A 103 1.36 21.11 23.92
C HIS A 103 0.37 21.13 22.74
N LEU A 104 0.66 20.38 21.66
CA LEU A 104 -0.23 20.28 20.49
C LEU A 104 -1.60 19.68 20.84
N LYS A 105 -1.65 18.76 21.80
CA LYS A 105 -2.92 18.21 22.31
C LYS A 105 -3.73 19.27 23.06
N ASN A 106 -3.08 20.07 23.90
CA ASN A 106 -3.73 21.08 24.74
C ASN A 106 -4.14 22.33 23.94
N VAL A 107 -3.40 22.66 22.88
CA VAL A 107 -3.66 23.79 21.97
C VAL A 107 -3.88 23.27 20.54
N PRO A 108 -5.02 22.59 20.26
CA PRO A 108 -5.23 21.93 18.97
C PRO A 108 -5.50 22.89 17.81
N ASN A 109 -5.86 24.14 18.10
CA ASN A 109 -6.04 25.18 17.09
C ASN A 109 -4.89 26.18 17.21
N CYS A 110 -3.92 26.12 16.30
CA CYS A 110 -2.77 27.02 16.30
C CYS A 110 -2.61 27.72 14.95
N LEU A 111 -1.97 28.90 14.99
CA LEU A 111 -1.61 29.70 13.82
C LEU A 111 -0.09 29.83 13.82
N GLU A 112 0.57 29.01 13.02
CA GLU A 112 2.04 28.89 13.04
C GLU A 112 2.59 28.72 11.63
N ASN A 113 3.88 28.97 11.46
CA ASN A 113 4.57 28.77 10.20
C ASN A 113 4.73 27.27 9.90
N PRO A 114 4.31 26.77 8.72
CA PRO A 114 4.30 25.35 8.43
C PRO A 114 5.69 24.82 8.06
N ASN A 115 5.96 23.56 8.42
CA ASN A 115 7.03 22.77 7.81
C ASN A 115 6.44 21.91 6.69
N ILE A 116 7.01 22.01 5.49
CA ILE A 116 6.51 21.32 4.30
C ILE A 116 7.36 20.05 4.12
N TYR A 117 6.73 18.89 4.29
CA TYR A 117 7.36 17.57 4.15
C TYR A 117 6.77 16.80 2.97
N HIS A 118 7.63 16.05 2.27
CA HIS A 118 7.26 15.05 1.28
C HIS A 118 7.61 13.67 1.86
N LEU A 119 6.61 12.83 2.05
CA LEU A 119 6.78 11.46 2.53
C LEU A 119 6.49 10.51 1.36
N ASP A 120 7.45 9.65 1.05
CA ASP A 120 7.34 8.66 -0.02
C ASP A 120 7.83 7.30 0.49
N VAL A 121 7.25 6.23 -0.04
CA VAL A 121 7.63 4.85 0.28
C VAL A 121 8.67 4.38 -0.72
N GLY A 122 9.90 4.18 -0.24
CA GLY A 122 10.98 3.65 -1.06
C GLY A 122 10.58 2.31 -1.71
N ALA A 123 10.73 2.21 -3.02
CA ALA A 123 10.42 1.01 -3.82
C ALA A 123 9.08 0.34 -3.43
N MET A 124 7.99 1.13 -3.37
CA MET A 124 6.66 0.68 -2.92
C MET A 124 6.21 -0.64 -3.53
N TYR A 125 6.08 -0.73 -4.87
CA TYR A 125 5.57 -1.94 -5.52
C TYR A 125 6.50 -3.16 -5.36
N PRO A 126 7.82 -3.06 -5.59
CA PRO A 126 8.74 -4.15 -5.28
C PRO A 126 8.60 -4.67 -3.83
N ASN A 127 8.50 -3.77 -2.85
CA ASN A 127 8.35 -4.17 -1.45
C ASN A 127 7.00 -4.84 -1.17
N ILE A 128 5.91 -4.37 -1.79
CA ILE A 128 4.59 -5.02 -1.71
C ILE A 128 4.64 -6.43 -2.32
N ILE A 129 5.29 -6.57 -3.48
CA ILE A 129 5.47 -7.84 -4.19
C ILE A 129 6.22 -8.84 -3.31
N LEU A 130 7.34 -8.44 -2.72
CA LEU A 130 8.16 -9.31 -1.87
C LEU A 130 7.45 -9.66 -0.55
N THR A 131 6.84 -8.67 0.11
CA THR A 131 6.14 -8.87 1.40
C THR A 131 4.97 -9.85 1.27
N ASN A 132 4.26 -9.83 0.14
CA ASN A 132 3.10 -10.68 -0.11
C ASN A 132 3.41 -11.88 -1.00
N CYS A 133 4.69 -12.10 -1.35
CA CYS A 133 5.15 -13.15 -2.26
C CYS A 133 4.35 -13.20 -3.59
N LEU A 134 4.02 -12.03 -4.14
CA LEU A 134 3.20 -11.93 -5.36
C LEU A 134 4.00 -12.34 -6.58
N GLN A 135 3.50 -13.31 -7.33
CA GLN A 135 4.02 -13.73 -8.62
C GLN A 135 2.88 -14.32 -9.44
N PRO A 136 2.93 -14.27 -10.78
CA PRO A 136 1.84 -14.76 -11.62
C PRO A 136 1.45 -16.23 -11.33
N SER A 137 2.44 -17.09 -11.06
CA SER A 137 2.23 -18.52 -10.74
C SER A 137 1.61 -18.77 -9.35
N ALA A 138 1.61 -17.78 -8.46
CA ALA A 138 1.01 -17.90 -7.13
C ALA A 138 -0.49 -17.53 -7.12
N ILE A 139 -1.02 -17.01 -8.23
CA ILE A 139 -2.45 -16.72 -8.37
C ILE A 139 -3.15 -18.02 -8.79
N VAL A 140 -3.83 -18.66 -7.83
CA VAL A 140 -4.52 -19.94 -8.03
C VAL A 140 -6.04 -19.79 -8.03
N ASN A 141 -6.71 -20.56 -8.88
CA ASN A 141 -8.17 -20.68 -8.86
C ASN A 141 -8.62 -21.86 -7.98
N SER A 142 -9.93 -21.99 -7.77
CA SER A 142 -10.51 -23.06 -6.94
C SER A 142 -10.16 -24.46 -7.43
N THR A 143 -10.10 -24.67 -8.75
CA THR A 143 -9.77 -25.97 -9.36
C THR A 143 -8.34 -26.39 -9.06
N ILE A 144 -7.36 -25.49 -9.24
CA ILE A 144 -5.95 -25.75 -8.94
C ILE A 144 -5.78 -25.99 -7.44
N TYR A 145 -6.43 -25.19 -6.60
CA TYR A 145 -6.36 -25.35 -5.15
C TYR A 145 -6.98 -26.67 -4.68
N ALA A 146 -8.08 -27.11 -5.28
CA ALA A 146 -8.71 -28.38 -4.94
C ALA A 146 -7.81 -29.60 -5.21
N GLN A 147 -6.91 -29.49 -6.19
CA GLN A 147 -5.94 -30.53 -6.54
C GLN A 147 -4.66 -30.47 -5.68
N CYS A 148 -4.52 -29.50 -4.78
CA CYS A 148 -3.33 -29.33 -3.98
C CYS A 148 -3.30 -30.29 -2.78
N ASP A 149 -2.23 -31.07 -2.64
CA ASP A 149 -2.02 -31.99 -1.50
C ASP A 149 -1.96 -31.28 -0.13
N LEU A 150 -1.69 -29.98 -0.14
CA LEU A 150 -1.63 -29.12 1.04
C LEU A 150 -3.00 -28.52 1.41
N ASN A 151 -4.04 -28.78 0.62
CA ASN A 151 -5.41 -28.38 0.93
C ASN A 151 -5.97 -29.23 2.08
N ARG A 152 -5.56 -28.89 3.30
CA ARG A 152 -5.95 -29.55 4.55
C ARG A 152 -6.67 -28.57 5.46
N PRO A 153 -7.54 -29.06 6.37
CA PRO A 153 -8.08 -28.21 7.43
C PRO A 153 -6.90 -27.61 8.22
N ASN A 154 -6.83 -26.28 8.30
CA ASN A 154 -5.74 -25.46 8.87
C ASN A 154 -4.54 -25.15 7.95
N ALA A 155 -4.65 -25.31 6.63
CA ALA A 155 -3.63 -24.80 5.72
C ALA A 155 -3.43 -23.27 5.88
N ARG A 156 -2.19 -22.84 6.14
CA ARG A 156 -1.83 -21.41 6.29
C ARG A 156 -1.13 -20.81 5.06
N CYS A 157 -1.05 -21.58 3.98
CA CYS A 157 -0.34 -21.18 2.75
C CYS A 157 -1.18 -20.25 1.85
N GLN A 158 -2.50 -20.20 2.02
CA GLN A 158 -3.35 -19.35 1.19
C GLN A 158 -3.55 -17.97 1.84
N ARG A 159 -3.11 -16.93 1.14
CA ARG A 159 -3.40 -15.54 1.47
C ARG A 159 -4.47 -15.02 0.51
N LYS A 160 -5.61 -14.59 1.02
CA LYS A 160 -6.66 -13.91 0.23
C LYS A 160 -6.36 -12.42 0.21
N MET A 161 -6.38 -11.82 -0.98
CA MET A 161 -6.15 -10.40 -1.18
C MET A 161 -7.16 -9.89 -2.20
N ASP A 162 -7.75 -8.74 -1.93
CA ASP A 162 -8.73 -8.11 -2.80
C ASP A 162 -8.04 -7.21 -3.84
N TRP A 163 -8.64 -7.12 -5.02
CA TRP A 163 -8.25 -6.19 -6.07
C TRP A 163 -9.50 -5.73 -6.84
N VAL A 164 -9.39 -4.59 -7.50
CA VAL A 164 -10.52 -4.00 -8.23
C VAL A 164 -10.23 -4.04 -9.72
N TRP A 165 -11.04 -4.81 -10.44
CA TRP A 165 -11.05 -4.87 -11.89
C TRP A 165 -11.76 -3.64 -12.48
N HIS A 166 -11.28 -3.15 -13.62
CA HIS A 166 -11.89 -2.04 -14.35
C HIS A 166 -11.89 -2.33 -15.86
N GLY A 167 -13.07 -2.48 -16.44
CA GLY A 167 -13.24 -2.62 -17.88
C GLY A 167 -14.11 -1.51 -18.45
N THR A 168 -13.79 -1.09 -19.68
CA THR A 168 -14.64 -0.21 -20.49
C THR A 168 -15.17 -0.98 -21.68
N TYR A 169 -16.44 -0.79 -22.03
CA TYR A 169 -17.11 -1.52 -23.09
C TYR A 169 -17.96 -0.59 -23.96
N VAL A 170 -18.22 -1.03 -25.19
CA VAL A 170 -19.09 -0.31 -26.12
C VAL A 170 -20.55 -0.49 -25.69
N PRO A 171 -21.37 0.57 -25.62
CA PRO A 171 -22.78 0.45 -25.25
C PRO A 171 -23.59 -0.45 -26.21
N ALA A 172 -23.15 -0.59 -27.46
CA ALA A 172 -23.77 -1.46 -28.45
C ALA A 172 -23.64 -2.93 -28.04
N THR A 173 -24.74 -3.66 -28.16
CA THR A 173 -24.81 -5.11 -27.97
C THR A 173 -24.38 -5.83 -29.25
N ARG A 174 -24.05 -7.12 -29.14
CA ARG A 174 -23.65 -7.95 -30.29
C ARG A 174 -24.66 -7.93 -31.45
N SER A 175 -25.95 -7.75 -31.19
CA SER A 175 -27.00 -7.64 -32.21
C SER A 175 -26.97 -6.33 -33.00
N GLU A 176 -26.42 -5.26 -32.44
CA GLU A 176 -26.41 -3.93 -33.06
C GLU A 176 -25.13 -3.67 -33.88
N GLY A 177 -24.10 -4.52 -33.71
CA GLY A 177 -22.84 -4.46 -34.43
C GLY A 177 -22.75 -5.37 -35.67
N GLN A 178 -23.88 -5.93 -36.13
CA GLN A 178 -23.98 -6.68 -37.38
C GLN A 178 -24.26 -5.76 -38.57
#